data_AF-A0A2G5EWJ2-F1
#
_entry.id   AF-A0A2G5EWJ2-F1
#
_cell.length_a   1.000
_cell.length_b   1.000
_cell.length_c   1.000
_cell.angle_alpha   90.00
_cell.angle_beta   90.00
_cell.angle_gamma   90.00
#
_symmetry.space_group_name_H-M   'P 1'
#
loop_
_entity.id
_entity.type
_entity.pdbx_description
1 polymer ?
#
loop_
_entity_poly.entity_id
_entity_poly.type
_entity_poly.pdbx_seq_one_letter_code
_entity_poly.pdbx_strand_id
1 'polypeptide(L)'
;MFMEEEEEHDKKDHGSTLLDEDSLASPNGKAQEERAVKGLLPYDGTTTSMEGIGIVKFLRGKRLLITGATGFVAKVLIEKILRTEPDVSKIYLLIKAKCKEAAMERLKNEIIETELFKCLKQTHGKSFQTFMLSKLVPVVGNVCEQNLGIETDLIDEITSQVDIIVNSAASTTFDERYDLALDINTRGPLQLMSFAKRCTQLNLFLQVSTAYVNGERQGTILEKPFSLGDSIAREKTTSDCCPTRPLPMLDIEAEMKLAVNTKEEASQDDAVAQKMKELGLERARIYGWQDTYVFTKAMGEMVIDNMRDQIPVVIIRPSVIESTCREPFPGWMEGNRMMDPIILSYGKGQLTGFLVDPKGVLDVVPADMVVNATLAAMAKHGTAGEPGMNIYQIASSVVNPLVFQDLAKLLFDHFNSSPCIDSRGEPIHVPKMKLFSSIDDFSSHILTDTIQRIGLGSPSHDQKLSKRREVVRRKSVEKSVEQAKYLANIYEPYTFYGGRFDNTNTQKLMEDMSEEEKRSFGFDVESIDWNDYISNIHIPGLRRHVMKGRGMC
;
A
#
# COMPACT_ATOMS: atom_id res chain seq x y z
N MET A 1 -57.71 10.33 21.25
CA MET A 1 -58.72 11.02 22.08
C MET A 1 -58.73 12.44 21.54
N PHE A 2 -59.85 12.88 20.96
CA PHE A 2 -59.95 13.95 19.94
C PHE A 2 -59.24 13.53 18.62
N MET A 3 -59.88 13.41 17.43
CA MET A 3 -61.01 14.13 16.76
C MET A 3 -60.63 15.59 16.49
N GLU A 4 -60.85 16.19 15.32
CA GLU A 4 -61.89 16.07 14.24
C GLU A 4 -61.20 15.96 12.83
N GLU A 5 -61.73 15.30 11.79
CA GLU A 5 -62.84 15.70 10.84
C GLU A 5 -62.52 16.99 10.03
N GLU A 6 -62.95 17.25 8.79
CA GLU A 6 -63.86 16.68 7.75
C GLU A 6 -63.36 17.22 6.35
N GLU A 7 -63.68 16.77 5.13
CA GLU A 7 -64.42 15.62 4.56
C GLU A 7 -63.85 15.28 3.13
N GLU A 8 -64.68 15.18 2.08
CA GLU A 8 -64.36 14.90 0.66
C GLU A 8 -64.97 15.97 -0.29
N HIS A 9 -64.57 15.97 -1.58
CA HIS A 9 -65.44 15.98 -2.80
C HIS A 9 -64.73 16.62 -4.02
N ASP A 10 -65.08 16.36 -5.28
CA ASP A 10 -65.58 15.15 -5.98
C ASP A 10 -65.54 15.41 -7.52
N LYS A 11 -65.61 14.34 -8.33
CA LYS A 11 -66.20 14.28 -9.70
C LYS A 11 -65.73 15.21 -10.86
N LYS A 12 -65.05 14.55 -11.81
CA LYS A 12 -65.56 14.16 -13.16
C LYS A 12 -65.64 15.13 -14.37
N ASP A 13 -65.11 14.57 -15.47
CA ASP A 13 -65.72 14.32 -16.80
C ASP A 13 -65.45 15.22 -18.03
N HIS A 14 -65.26 14.50 -19.16
CA HIS A 14 -65.36 14.88 -20.58
C HIS A 14 -64.32 15.86 -21.17
N GLY A 15 -63.86 15.74 -22.43
CA GLY A 15 -64.05 14.67 -23.42
C GLY A 15 -63.93 15.15 -24.88
N SER A 16 -63.24 14.37 -25.74
CA SER A 16 -63.23 14.47 -27.23
C SER A 16 -62.60 15.77 -27.83
N THR A 17 -62.27 15.93 -29.12
CA THR A 17 -62.59 15.24 -30.40
C THR A 17 -61.54 15.64 -31.47
N LEU A 18 -61.16 14.71 -32.38
CA LEU A 18 -61.02 14.86 -33.87
C LEU A 18 -60.12 16.00 -34.47
N LEU A 19 -59.59 15.98 -35.72
CA LEU A 19 -59.41 14.98 -36.80
C LEU A 19 -58.42 15.54 -37.87
N ASP A 20 -58.16 14.73 -38.90
CA ASP A 20 -57.68 15.04 -40.26
C ASP A 20 -56.23 15.58 -40.40
N GLU A 21 -55.33 14.89 -41.12
CA GLU A 21 -55.31 14.59 -42.56
C GLU A 21 -55.24 15.87 -43.43
N ASP A 22 -54.13 16.04 -44.15
CA ASP A 22 -54.14 15.65 -45.56
C ASP A 22 -52.72 15.38 -46.11
N SER A 23 -52.70 14.86 -47.33
CA SER A 23 -51.64 14.16 -48.03
C SER A 23 -51.19 14.92 -49.28
N LEU A 24 -50.07 14.51 -49.88
CA LEU A 24 -49.94 14.23 -51.34
C LEU A 24 -48.47 13.93 -51.69
N ALA A 25 -48.26 13.12 -52.73
CA ALA A 25 -46.96 12.48 -53.01
C ALA A 25 -46.57 12.47 -54.50
N SER A 26 -45.24 12.47 -54.74
CA SER A 26 -44.56 11.79 -55.88
C SER A 26 -44.83 12.33 -57.31
N PRO A 27 -44.17 11.82 -58.39
CA PRO A 27 -42.95 10.98 -58.49
C PRO A 27 -41.91 11.48 -59.54
N ASN A 28 -40.86 10.66 -59.74
CA ASN A 28 -39.89 10.55 -60.86
C ASN A 28 -38.47 11.11 -60.58
N GLY A 29 -37.36 10.39 -60.85
CA GLY A 29 -37.19 8.99 -61.26
C GLY A 29 -36.14 8.77 -62.35
N LYS A 30 -34.99 8.17 -62.01
CA LYS A 30 -34.21 7.17 -62.78
C LYS A 30 -32.88 6.85 -62.08
N ALA A 31 -32.38 5.63 -62.29
CA ALA A 31 -31.21 5.07 -61.63
C ALA A 31 -29.93 5.16 -62.48
N GLN A 32 -28.78 5.16 -61.81
CA GLN A 32 -27.57 4.53 -62.34
C GLN A 32 -26.64 4.08 -61.20
N GLU A 33 -26.00 2.92 -61.37
CA GLU A 33 -25.08 2.32 -60.40
C GLU A 33 -23.67 2.94 -60.53
N GLU A 34 -22.93 3.11 -59.42
CA GLU A 34 -21.82 2.20 -59.09
C GLU A 34 -21.06 2.60 -57.80
N ARG A 35 -20.27 1.65 -57.31
CA ARG A 35 -19.81 1.42 -55.93
C ARG A 35 -18.73 2.37 -55.35
N ALA A 36 -18.91 2.60 -54.04
CA ALA A 36 -17.93 2.50 -52.95
C ALA A 36 -16.84 3.58 -52.73
N VAL A 37 -16.88 4.18 -51.53
CA VAL A 37 -15.95 3.83 -50.42
C VAL A 37 -16.76 3.76 -49.11
N LYS A 38 -16.40 2.86 -48.18
CA LYS A 38 -17.06 2.75 -46.86
C LYS A 38 -16.82 4.02 -46.04
N GLY A 39 -17.90 4.69 -45.63
CA GLY A 39 -17.82 5.76 -44.63
C GLY A 39 -17.45 5.22 -43.24
N LEU A 40 -16.71 6.01 -42.47
CA LEU A 40 -16.50 5.74 -41.05
C LEU A 40 -17.85 5.84 -40.32
N LEU A 41 -18.14 4.87 -39.46
CA LEU A 41 -19.21 5.04 -38.46
C LEU A 41 -18.71 5.98 -37.36
N PRO A 42 -19.57 6.82 -36.76
CA PRO A 42 -19.15 7.74 -35.70
C PRO A 42 -18.62 6.99 -34.49
N TYR A 43 -17.63 7.62 -33.85
CA TYR A 43 -17.15 7.26 -32.53
C TYR A 43 -18.31 7.44 -31.54
N ASP A 44 -18.80 6.35 -30.94
CA ASP A 44 -19.86 6.44 -29.92
C ASP A 44 -19.36 7.29 -28.76
N GLY A 45 -20.04 8.42 -28.55
CA GLY A 45 -19.65 9.38 -27.53
C GLY A 45 -19.78 8.78 -26.15
N THR A 46 -18.72 8.91 -25.36
CA THR A 46 -18.78 8.68 -23.92
C THR A 46 -19.85 9.57 -23.31
N THR A 47 -20.99 8.99 -22.96
CA THR A 47 -21.89 9.57 -21.97
C THR A 47 -21.11 9.65 -20.65
N THR A 48 -20.58 10.83 -20.35
CA THR A 48 -20.09 11.17 -19.01
C THR A 48 -21.25 10.97 -18.05
N SER A 49 -21.22 9.90 -17.25
CA SER A 49 -22.24 9.65 -16.24
C SER A 49 -22.14 10.75 -15.18
N MET A 50 -23.19 11.56 -15.06
CA MET A 50 -23.31 12.51 -13.94
C MET A 50 -23.45 11.80 -12.58
N GLU A 51 -23.54 10.47 -12.56
CA GLU A 51 -23.68 9.62 -11.37
C GLU A 51 -22.34 9.14 -10.76
N GLY A 52 -21.21 9.30 -11.46
CA GLY A 52 -19.89 8.86 -10.96
C GLY A 52 -19.74 7.34 -10.80
N ILE A 53 -18.88 6.90 -9.87
CA ILE A 53 -18.60 5.47 -9.60
C ILE A 53 -19.63 4.85 -8.64
N GLY A 54 -20.19 5.65 -7.72
CA GLY A 54 -21.14 5.20 -6.71
C GLY A 54 -20.48 4.54 -5.49
N ILE A 55 -19.31 5.01 -5.04
CA ILE A 55 -18.49 4.35 -3.99
C ILE A 55 -19.30 4.02 -2.72
N VAL A 56 -20.02 4.99 -2.16
CA VAL A 56 -20.85 4.82 -0.96
C VAL A 56 -22.02 3.86 -1.23
N LYS A 57 -22.71 4.01 -2.36
CA LYS A 57 -23.82 3.14 -2.79
C LYS A 57 -23.38 1.68 -2.94
N PHE A 58 -22.17 1.43 -3.42
CA PHE A 58 -21.60 0.10 -3.56
C PHE A 58 -21.30 -0.56 -2.19
N LEU A 59 -20.74 0.18 -1.23
CA LEU A 59 -20.37 -0.34 0.09
C LEU A 59 -21.57 -0.65 1.00
N ARG A 60 -22.72 0.01 0.77
CA ARG A 60 -23.93 -0.16 1.58
C ARG A 60 -24.40 -1.61 1.62
N GLY A 61 -24.61 -2.14 2.82
CA GLY A 61 -25.06 -3.51 3.05
C GLY A 61 -24.02 -4.60 2.73
N LYS A 62 -22.83 -4.27 2.20
CA LYS A 62 -21.79 -5.26 1.86
C LYS A 62 -21.19 -5.90 3.11
N ARG A 63 -20.75 -7.15 2.95
CA ARG A 63 -19.97 -7.90 3.93
C ARG A 63 -18.58 -8.13 3.37
N LEU A 64 -17.58 -7.72 4.14
CA LEU A 64 -16.17 -7.76 3.74
C LEU A 64 -15.40 -8.77 4.59
N LEU A 65 -14.47 -9.51 3.99
CA LEU A 65 -13.42 -10.23 4.69
C LEU A 65 -12.09 -9.51 4.48
N ILE A 66 -11.49 -8.97 5.54
CA ILE A 66 -10.22 -8.24 5.48
C ILE A 66 -9.14 -9.03 6.22
N THR A 67 -8.08 -9.39 5.50
CA THR A 67 -6.87 -9.99 6.09
C THR A 67 -5.84 -8.91 6.41
N GLY A 68 -4.96 -9.16 7.39
CA GLY A 68 -3.99 -8.15 7.82
C GLY A 68 -4.66 -6.93 8.47
N ALA A 69 -5.88 -7.10 9.00
CA ALA A 69 -6.72 -6.03 9.57
C ALA A 69 -6.03 -5.17 10.65
N THR A 70 -5.05 -5.74 11.37
CA THR A 70 -4.25 -5.04 12.38
C THR A 70 -3.04 -4.30 11.79
N GLY A 71 -2.90 -4.24 10.46
CA GLY A 71 -1.86 -3.49 9.76
C GLY A 71 -2.32 -2.08 9.36
N PHE A 72 -1.35 -1.18 9.22
CA PHE A 72 -1.54 0.25 8.95
C PHE A 72 -2.59 0.59 7.88
N VAL A 73 -2.39 0.11 6.63
CA VAL A 73 -3.30 0.41 5.50
C VAL A 73 -4.71 -0.14 5.75
N ALA A 74 -4.82 -1.36 6.27
CA ALA A 74 -6.11 -1.99 6.56
C ALA A 74 -6.88 -1.22 7.64
N LYS A 75 -6.21 -0.65 8.65
CA LYS A 75 -6.87 0.22 9.65
C LYS A 75 -7.43 1.49 9.00
N VAL A 76 -6.67 2.18 8.14
CA VAL A 76 -7.16 3.38 7.42
C VAL A 76 -8.35 3.01 6.52
N LEU A 77 -8.31 1.86 5.86
CA LEU A 77 -9.43 1.35 5.04
C LEU A 77 -10.69 1.11 5.89
N ILE A 78 -10.54 0.45 7.05
CA ILE A 78 -11.67 0.19 7.96
C ILE A 78 -12.23 1.49 8.53
N GLU A 79 -11.39 2.46 8.92
CA GLU A 79 -11.83 3.79 9.37
C GLU A 79 -12.62 4.50 8.28
N LYS A 80 -12.07 4.56 7.07
CA LYS A 80 -12.69 5.26 5.94
C LYS A 80 -14.05 4.66 5.60
N ILE A 81 -14.15 3.34 5.48
CA ILE A 81 -15.42 2.63 5.23
C ILE A 81 -16.45 2.99 6.31
N LEU A 82 -16.12 2.80 7.59
CA LEU A 82 -17.06 3.02 8.68
C LEU A 82 -17.48 4.49 8.85
N ARG A 83 -16.60 5.44 8.49
CA ARG A 83 -16.88 6.87 8.55
C ARG A 83 -17.69 7.38 7.36
N THR A 84 -17.56 6.78 6.17
CA THR A 84 -18.28 7.25 4.97
C THR A 84 -19.54 6.45 4.64
N GLU A 85 -19.63 5.18 5.02
CA GLU A 85 -20.82 4.35 4.83
C GLU A 85 -21.11 3.50 6.08
N PRO A 86 -21.79 4.07 7.10
CA PRO A 86 -22.11 3.37 8.34
C PRO A 86 -23.14 2.24 8.15
N ASP A 87 -23.80 2.12 6.99
CA ASP A 87 -24.71 1.02 6.65
C ASP A 87 -24.02 -0.15 5.93
N VAL A 88 -22.68 -0.18 5.86
CA VAL A 88 -21.93 -1.42 5.62
C VAL A 88 -22.35 -2.50 6.63
N SER A 89 -22.50 -3.76 6.22
CA SER A 89 -23.15 -4.79 7.05
C SER A 89 -22.23 -5.35 8.14
N LYS A 90 -21.27 -6.20 7.77
CA LYS A 90 -20.25 -6.80 8.66
C LYS A 90 -18.89 -6.75 7.98
N ILE A 91 -17.85 -6.48 8.76
CA ILE A 91 -16.46 -6.58 8.34
C ILE A 91 -15.81 -7.68 9.18
N TYR A 92 -15.64 -8.85 8.57
CA TYR A 92 -14.91 -9.99 9.13
C TYR A 92 -13.41 -9.69 9.07
N LEU A 93 -12.75 -9.67 10.21
CA LEU A 93 -11.34 -9.31 10.35
C LEU A 93 -10.52 -10.55 10.68
N LEU A 94 -9.72 -11.04 9.73
CA LEU A 94 -8.85 -12.20 9.97
C LEU A 94 -7.67 -11.77 10.85
N ILE A 95 -7.67 -12.24 12.11
CA ILE A 95 -6.71 -11.89 13.15
C ILE A 95 -6.00 -13.16 13.62
N LYS A 96 -4.68 -13.20 13.44
CA LYS A 96 -3.82 -14.27 13.97
C LYS A 96 -3.80 -14.22 15.50
N ALA A 97 -4.47 -15.17 16.13
CA ALA A 97 -4.63 -15.26 17.59
C ALA A 97 -4.71 -16.73 18.02
N LYS A 98 -4.59 -17.00 19.33
CA LYS A 98 -4.69 -18.35 19.90
C LYS A 98 -6.13 -18.83 20.10
N CYS A 99 -7.06 -17.89 20.28
CA CYS A 99 -8.47 -18.13 20.58
C CYS A 99 -9.30 -16.86 20.28
N LYS A 100 -10.62 -16.97 20.36
CA LYS A 100 -11.57 -15.88 20.06
C LYS A 100 -11.42 -14.70 21.02
N GLU A 101 -11.11 -14.96 22.28
CA GLU A 101 -10.89 -13.95 23.32
C GLU A 101 -9.65 -13.11 22.98
N ALA A 102 -8.56 -13.76 22.58
CA ALA A 102 -7.34 -13.09 22.16
C ALA A 102 -7.54 -12.30 20.84
N ALA A 103 -8.33 -12.80 19.89
CA ALA A 103 -8.67 -12.03 18.69
C ALA A 103 -9.53 -10.79 19.01
N MET A 104 -10.46 -10.91 19.96
CA MET A 104 -11.28 -9.80 20.46
C MET A 104 -10.46 -8.76 21.24
N GLU A 105 -9.46 -9.19 22.03
CA GLU A 105 -8.51 -8.30 22.69
C GLU A 105 -7.67 -7.52 21.66
N ARG A 106 -7.12 -8.21 20.66
CA ARG A 106 -6.38 -7.55 19.56
C ARG A 106 -7.25 -6.57 18.78
N LEU A 107 -8.51 -6.91 18.48
CA LEU A 107 -9.47 -5.99 17.85
C LEU A 107 -9.65 -4.70 18.66
N LYS A 108 -9.82 -4.81 19.98
CA LYS A 108 -9.97 -3.63 20.85
C LYS A 108 -8.69 -2.79 20.87
N ASN A 109 -7.59 -3.40 21.28
CA ASN A 109 -6.34 -2.71 21.59
C ASN A 109 -5.61 -2.19 20.33
N GLU A 110 -5.66 -2.94 19.22
CA GLU A 110 -4.91 -2.62 18.00
C GLU A 110 -5.74 -1.88 16.95
N ILE A 111 -7.08 -1.85 17.06
CA ILE A 111 -7.96 -1.16 16.10
C ILE A 111 -8.85 -0.15 16.82
N ILE A 112 -9.84 -0.60 17.60
CA ILE A 112 -10.91 0.27 18.14
C ILE A 112 -10.39 1.40 19.04
N GLU A 113 -9.35 1.13 19.83
CA GLU A 113 -8.79 2.11 20.77
C GLU A 113 -7.71 3.03 20.16
N THR A 114 -7.33 2.83 18.90
CA THR A 114 -6.32 3.65 18.24
C THR A 114 -6.81 5.07 17.94
N GLU A 115 -5.90 6.05 17.94
CA GLU A 115 -6.25 7.46 17.68
C GLU A 115 -6.91 7.66 16.30
N LEU A 116 -6.64 6.77 15.34
CA LEU A 116 -7.26 6.79 14.00
C LEU A 116 -8.78 6.94 14.05
N PHE A 117 -9.46 6.17 14.91
CA PHE A 117 -10.91 6.14 15.03
C PHE A 117 -11.50 7.30 15.85
N LYS A 118 -10.72 8.35 16.17
CA LYS A 118 -11.21 9.47 17.00
C LYS A 118 -12.38 10.22 16.38
N CYS A 119 -12.42 10.34 15.05
CA CYS A 119 -13.52 11.00 14.34
C CYS A 119 -14.83 10.20 14.51
N LEU A 120 -14.79 8.88 14.30
CA LEU A 120 -15.90 7.98 14.62
C LEU A 120 -16.30 8.01 16.10
N LYS A 121 -15.34 8.08 17.01
CA LYS A 121 -15.59 8.20 18.46
C LYS A 121 -16.28 9.50 18.84
N GLN A 122 -15.96 10.61 18.15
CA GLN A 122 -16.66 11.89 18.29
C GLN A 122 -18.08 11.81 17.72
N THR A 123 -18.26 11.24 16.52
CA THR A 123 -19.56 11.10 15.85
C THR A 123 -20.56 10.23 16.65
N HIS A 124 -20.13 9.05 17.12
CA HIS A 124 -21.02 8.10 17.82
C HIS A 124 -21.06 8.29 19.35
N GLY A 125 -20.15 9.08 19.92
CA GLY A 125 -20.10 9.39 21.35
C GLY A 125 -20.16 8.14 22.24
N LYS A 126 -21.17 8.07 23.11
CA LYS A 126 -21.38 6.92 24.03
C LYS A 126 -21.64 5.60 23.29
N SER A 127 -22.20 5.66 22.08
CA SER A 127 -22.54 4.47 21.29
C SER A 127 -21.37 3.95 20.44
N PHE A 128 -20.20 4.62 20.47
CA PHE A 128 -19.03 4.25 19.65
C PHE A 128 -18.62 2.77 19.79
N GLN A 129 -18.47 2.28 21.02
CA GLN A 129 -18.08 0.88 21.26
C GLN A 129 -19.13 -0.11 20.73
N THR A 130 -20.42 0.18 20.92
CA THR A 130 -21.53 -0.65 20.42
C THR A 130 -21.58 -0.63 18.89
N PHE A 131 -21.34 0.51 18.24
CA PHE A 131 -21.26 0.64 16.79
C PHE A 131 -20.07 -0.15 16.22
N MET A 132 -18.86 0.05 16.77
CA MET A 132 -17.67 -0.66 16.31
C MET A 132 -17.82 -2.18 16.43
N LEU A 133 -18.37 -2.67 17.56
CA LEU A 133 -18.58 -4.10 17.79
C LEU A 133 -19.80 -4.69 17.04
N SER A 134 -20.72 -3.86 16.53
CA SER A 134 -21.80 -4.35 15.65
C SER A 134 -21.35 -4.52 14.21
N LYS A 135 -20.28 -3.82 13.79
CA LYS A 135 -19.72 -3.88 12.44
C LYS A 135 -18.50 -4.79 12.32
N LEU A 136 -17.60 -4.79 13.31
CA LEU A 136 -16.33 -5.51 13.24
C LEU A 136 -16.42 -6.89 13.92
N VAL A 137 -16.23 -7.95 13.15
CA VAL A 137 -16.28 -9.35 13.63
C VAL A 137 -14.86 -9.92 13.59
N PRO A 138 -14.20 -10.15 14.75
CA PRO A 138 -12.86 -10.74 14.77
C PRO A 138 -12.94 -12.24 14.46
N VAL A 139 -12.22 -12.67 13.43
CA VAL A 139 -12.13 -14.06 12.99
C VAL A 139 -10.73 -14.57 13.31
N VAL A 140 -10.64 -15.61 14.15
CA VAL A 140 -9.36 -16.29 14.40
C VAL A 140 -8.93 -16.99 13.11
N GLY A 141 -7.70 -16.74 12.67
CA GLY A 141 -7.13 -17.44 11.53
C GLY A 141 -5.79 -16.87 11.05
N ASN A 142 -5.23 -17.53 10.05
CA ASN A 142 -3.91 -17.29 9.49
C ASN A 142 -3.91 -17.63 7.99
N VAL A 143 -3.50 -16.69 7.13
CA VAL A 143 -3.47 -16.89 5.66
C VAL A 143 -2.53 -18.01 5.22
N CYS A 144 -1.56 -18.38 6.08
CA CYS A 144 -0.63 -19.49 5.85
C CYS A 144 -1.25 -20.88 6.16
N GLU A 145 -2.51 -20.96 6.63
CA GLU A 145 -3.15 -22.22 7.05
C GLU A 145 -4.33 -22.58 6.13
N GLN A 146 -4.59 -23.89 5.98
CA GLN A 146 -5.67 -24.39 5.12
C GLN A 146 -7.02 -23.85 5.60
N ASN A 147 -7.88 -23.46 4.66
CA ASN A 147 -9.12 -22.71 4.95
C ASN A 147 -8.89 -21.46 5.83
N LEU A 148 -7.72 -20.83 5.71
CA LEU A 148 -7.30 -19.65 6.46
C LEU A 148 -7.21 -19.88 7.98
N GLY A 149 -7.14 -21.13 8.45
CA GLY A 149 -7.17 -21.48 9.88
C GLY A 149 -8.47 -21.13 10.60
N ILE A 150 -9.56 -20.90 9.85
CA ILE A 150 -10.89 -20.55 10.39
C ILE A 150 -11.61 -21.84 10.84
N GLU A 151 -12.37 -21.76 11.93
CA GLU A 151 -13.23 -22.86 12.39
C GLU A 151 -14.34 -23.19 11.36
N THR A 152 -14.65 -24.49 11.20
CA THR A 152 -15.57 -25.02 10.17
C THR A 152 -16.91 -24.28 10.11
N ASP A 153 -17.59 -24.12 11.25
CA ASP A 153 -18.92 -23.50 11.32
C ASP A 153 -18.92 -22.06 10.79
N LEU A 154 -17.81 -21.34 10.99
CA LEU A 154 -17.64 -19.94 10.58
C LEU A 154 -17.19 -19.82 9.12
N ILE A 155 -16.53 -20.85 8.55
CA ILE A 155 -16.21 -20.90 7.12
C ILE A 155 -17.48 -20.86 6.29
N ASP A 156 -18.52 -21.61 6.67
CA ASP A 156 -19.76 -21.68 5.90
C ASP A 156 -20.60 -20.40 6.05
N GLU A 157 -20.59 -19.72 7.21
CA GLU A 157 -21.15 -18.35 7.34
C GLU A 157 -20.44 -17.36 6.42
N ILE A 158 -19.10 -17.34 6.42
CA ILE A 158 -18.31 -16.37 5.67
C ILE A 158 -18.44 -16.62 4.15
N THR A 159 -18.29 -17.88 3.71
CA THR A 159 -18.36 -18.22 2.27
C THR A 159 -19.76 -18.06 1.67
N SER A 160 -20.84 -18.22 2.45
CA SER A 160 -22.21 -18.00 1.95
C SER A 160 -22.63 -16.52 1.89
N GLN A 161 -21.87 -15.60 2.49
CA GLN A 161 -22.31 -14.21 2.64
C GLN A 161 -21.31 -13.13 2.20
N VAL A 162 -20.00 -13.39 2.18
CA VAL A 162 -19.02 -12.34 1.86
C VAL A 162 -19.13 -11.87 0.41
N ASP A 163 -19.31 -10.57 0.26
CA ASP A 163 -19.42 -9.88 -1.02
C ASP A 163 -18.04 -9.42 -1.54
N ILE A 164 -17.07 -9.15 -0.65
CA ILE A 164 -15.74 -8.65 -1.01
C ILE A 164 -14.65 -9.26 -0.11
N ILE A 165 -13.56 -9.75 -0.70
CA ILE A 165 -12.35 -10.15 0.03
C ILE A 165 -11.25 -9.13 -0.21
N VAL A 166 -10.64 -8.61 0.85
CA VAL A 166 -9.49 -7.69 0.80
C VAL A 166 -8.28 -8.37 1.44
N ASN A 167 -7.31 -8.77 0.62
CA ASN A 167 -6.04 -9.30 1.10
C ASN A 167 -5.02 -8.16 1.34
N SER A 168 -4.89 -7.73 2.60
CA SER A 168 -3.84 -6.82 3.06
C SER A 168 -2.80 -7.52 3.96
N ALA A 169 -2.87 -8.84 4.13
CA ALA A 169 -1.84 -9.59 4.83
C ALA A 169 -0.56 -9.72 3.97
N ALA A 170 0.57 -9.38 4.57
CA ALA A 170 1.91 -9.54 3.99
C ALA A 170 2.96 -9.54 5.11
N SER A 171 4.13 -10.15 4.88
CA SER A 171 5.35 -9.67 5.54
C SER A 171 5.94 -8.59 4.63
N THR A 172 6.28 -7.45 5.22
CA THR A 172 6.85 -6.27 4.53
C THR A 172 8.31 -6.01 4.92
N THR A 173 8.95 -6.98 5.57
CA THR A 173 10.36 -6.92 5.97
C THR A 173 11.23 -7.29 4.77
N PHE A 174 12.10 -6.38 4.31
CA PHE A 174 12.92 -6.61 3.11
C PHE A 174 13.90 -7.78 3.29
N ASP A 175 14.46 -7.95 4.49
CA ASP A 175 15.32 -9.05 4.90
C ASP A 175 14.57 -10.15 5.68
N GLU A 176 13.31 -10.41 5.33
CA GLU A 176 12.56 -11.54 5.88
C GLU A 176 13.18 -12.88 5.50
N ARG A 177 13.00 -13.90 6.35
CA ARG A 177 13.32 -15.28 6.01
C ARG A 177 12.51 -15.74 4.79
N TYR A 178 13.15 -16.34 3.80
CA TYR A 178 12.46 -16.76 2.56
C TYR A 178 11.29 -17.72 2.79
N ASP A 179 11.41 -18.66 3.74
CA ASP A 179 10.33 -19.59 4.09
C ASP A 179 9.08 -18.87 4.62
N LEU A 180 9.26 -17.87 5.49
CA LEU A 180 8.16 -17.06 6.02
C LEU A 180 7.57 -16.11 4.98
N ALA A 181 8.43 -15.52 4.13
CA ALA A 181 8.01 -14.61 3.07
C ALA A 181 7.17 -15.33 2.00
N LEU A 182 7.61 -16.49 1.52
CA LEU A 182 6.83 -17.36 0.62
C LEU A 182 5.49 -17.76 1.24
N ASP A 183 5.50 -18.17 2.52
CA ASP A 183 4.30 -18.63 3.22
C ASP A 183 3.19 -17.58 3.30
N ILE A 184 3.54 -16.30 3.50
CA ILE A 184 2.56 -15.22 3.66
C ILE A 184 2.28 -14.46 2.36
N ASN A 185 3.30 -14.18 1.53
CA ASN A 185 3.17 -13.34 0.34
C ASN A 185 2.83 -14.16 -0.93
N THR A 186 3.12 -15.47 -0.96
CA THR A 186 2.84 -16.35 -2.11
C THR A 186 1.77 -17.39 -1.79
N ARG A 187 2.00 -18.21 -0.76
CA ARG A 187 1.06 -19.27 -0.32
C ARG A 187 -0.17 -18.71 0.39
N GLY A 188 -0.08 -17.52 0.97
CA GLY A 188 -1.21 -16.77 1.50
C GLY A 188 -2.25 -16.43 0.43
N PRO A 189 -1.88 -15.69 -0.64
CA PRO A 189 -2.72 -15.49 -1.83
C PRO A 189 -3.28 -16.76 -2.44
N LEU A 190 -2.49 -17.85 -2.55
CA LEU A 190 -2.96 -19.15 -3.05
C LEU A 190 -4.16 -19.67 -2.25
N GLN A 191 -4.06 -19.65 -0.92
CA GLN A 191 -5.09 -20.15 -0.03
C GLN A 191 -6.30 -19.21 0.05
N LEU A 192 -6.07 -17.90 -0.03
CA LEU A 192 -7.14 -16.90 -0.12
C LEU A 192 -7.93 -16.98 -1.42
N MET A 193 -7.28 -17.20 -2.57
CA MET A 193 -7.99 -17.39 -3.83
C MET A 193 -8.76 -18.72 -3.85
N SER A 194 -8.19 -19.78 -3.25
CA SER A 194 -8.89 -21.06 -3.04
C SER A 194 -10.13 -20.92 -2.13
N PHE A 195 -10.06 -20.06 -1.11
CA PHE A 195 -11.20 -19.69 -0.28
C PHE A 195 -12.22 -18.84 -1.04
N ALA A 196 -11.75 -17.88 -1.84
CA ALA A 196 -12.58 -16.99 -2.66
C ALA A 196 -13.44 -17.77 -3.67
N LYS A 197 -12.91 -18.83 -4.30
CA LYS A 197 -13.68 -19.74 -5.18
C LYS A 197 -14.85 -20.45 -4.49
N ARG A 198 -14.86 -20.54 -3.17
CA ARG A 198 -15.97 -21.11 -2.39
C ARG A 198 -17.04 -20.08 -2.03
N CYS A 199 -16.76 -18.79 -2.22
CA CYS A 199 -17.64 -17.71 -1.80
C CYS A 199 -18.74 -17.46 -2.85
N THR A 200 -20.00 -17.71 -2.48
CA THR A 200 -21.11 -17.74 -3.46
C THR A 200 -21.70 -16.38 -3.81
N GLN A 201 -21.38 -15.34 -3.03
CA GLN A 201 -21.84 -13.95 -3.23
C GLN A 201 -20.70 -12.98 -3.60
N LEU A 202 -19.49 -13.52 -3.86
CA LEU A 202 -18.29 -12.70 -4.06
C LEU A 202 -18.40 -11.85 -5.33
N ASN A 203 -18.39 -10.53 -5.16
CA ASN A 203 -18.36 -9.56 -6.26
C ASN A 203 -16.92 -9.21 -6.66
N LEU A 204 -15.97 -9.25 -5.71
CA LEU A 204 -14.60 -8.79 -5.95
C LEU A 204 -13.58 -9.42 -4.98
N PHE A 205 -12.42 -9.78 -5.50
CA PHE A 205 -11.21 -10.04 -4.73
C PHE A 205 -10.20 -8.89 -4.92
N LEU A 206 -9.77 -8.25 -3.83
CA LEU A 206 -8.76 -7.20 -3.87
C LEU A 206 -7.45 -7.66 -3.22
N GLN A 207 -6.34 -7.45 -3.92
CA GLN A 207 -4.99 -7.69 -3.44
C GLN A 207 -4.25 -6.37 -3.21
N VAL A 208 -3.80 -6.11 -1.98
CA VAL A 208 -2.82 -5.05 -1.72
C VAL A 208 -1.43 -5.61 -2.03
N SER A 209 -0.74 -4.99 -2.96
CA SER A 209 0.62 -5.33 -3.39
C SER A 209 1.57 -4.16 -3.15
N THR A 210 2.55 -3.92 -4.01
CA THR A 210 3.40 -2.72 -4.04
C THR A 210 3.83 -2.42 -5.47
N ALA A 211 4.09 -1.16 -5.82
CA ALA A 211 4.64 -0.81 -7.13
C ALA A 211 6.04 -1.42 -7.37
N TYR A 212 6.80 -1.70 -6.30
CA TYR A 212 8.13 -2.29 -6.39
C TYR A 212 8.15 -3.79 -6.78
N VAL A 213 7.00 -4.47 -6.91
CA VAL A 213 6.93 -5.79 -7.59
C VAL A 213 7.46 -5.75 -9.01
N ASN A 214 7.57 -4.57 -9.62
CA ASN A 214 8.22 -4.36 -10.91
C ASN A 214 9.76 -4.54 -10.88
N GLY A 215 10.33 -4.94 -9.75
CA GLY A 215 11.73 -5.36 -9.63
C GLY A 215 12.70 -4.30 -10.15
N GLU A 216 13.80 -4.75 -10.74
CA GLU A 216 14.88 -3.88 -11.27
C GLU A 216 14.56 -3.18 -12.60
N ARG A 217 13.29 -3.11 -13.04
CA ARG A 217 12.87 -2.37 -14.25
C ARG A 217 13.25 -0.88 -14.14
N GLN A 218 13.51 -0.23 -15.28
CA GLN A 218 13.99 1.16 -15.37
C GLN A 218 13.10 1.97 -16.33
N GLY A 219 13.09 3.30 -16.19
CA GLY A 219 12.24 4.17 -17.00
C GLY A 219 10.76 4.09 -16.60
N THR A 220 9.84 4.43 -17.50
CA THR A 220 8.40 4.39 -17.22
C THR A 220 7.87 2.96 -17.20
N ILE A 221 7.27 2.56 -16.08
CA ILE A 221 6.81 1.20 -15.80
C ILE A 221 5.29 1.16 -15.79
N LEU A 222 4.72 0.48 -16.78
CA LEU A 222 3.28 0.39 -17.02
C LEU A 222 2.56 -0.55 -16.04
N GLU A 223 1.28 -0.30 -15.80
CA GLU A 223 0.37 -1.08 -14.94
C GLU A 223 0.00 -2.46 -15.53
N LYS A 224 1.00 -3.32 -15.72
CA LYS A 224 0.87 -4.64 -16.37
C LYS A 224 0.77 -5.80 -15.38
N PRO A 225 -0.01 -6.85 -15.69
CA PRO A 225 -0.06 -8.09 -14.92
C PRO A 225 1.22 -8.90 -15.06
N PHE A 226 1.43 -9.83 -14.12
CA PHE A 226 2.42 -10.90 -14.27
C PHE A 226 1.72 -12.20 -14.68
N SER A 227 2.36 -12.94 -15.58
CA SER A 227 2.00 -14.30 -15.94
C SER A 227 2.82 -15.31 -15.12
N LEU A 228 2.30 -16.53 -14.97
CA LEU A 228 3.04 -17.61 -14.33
C LEU A 228 4.33 -17.92 -15.11
N GLY A 229 5.48 -17.86 -14.44
CA GLY A 229 6.80 -18.09 -15.04
C GLY A 229 7.60 -16.83 -15.37
N ASP A 230 7.01 -15.64 -15.23
CA ASP A 230 7.65 -14.36 -15.51
C ASP A 230 8.91 -14.12 -14.66
N SER A 231 9.91 -13.47 -15.27
CA SER A 231 11.21 -13.18 -14.65
C SER A 231 11.80 -11.93 -15.28
N ILE A 232 12.05 -10.91 -14.46
CA ILE A 232 12.53 -9.59 -14.92
C ILE A 232 13.96 -9.70 -15.49
N ALA A 233 14.76 -10.65 -14.99
CA ALA A 233 16.06 -10.97 -15.57
C ALA A 233 15.95 -11.36 -17.06
N ARG A 234 14.84 -11.98 -17.49
CA ARG A 234 14.62 -12.36 -18.90
C ARG A 234 14.28 -11.17 -19.79
N GLU A 235 13.57 -10.18 -19.26
CA GLU A 235 13.19 -8.96 -20.00
C GLU A 235 14.42 -8.13 -20.40
N LYS A 236 15.42 -8.06 -19.51
CA LYS A 236 16.69 -7.37 -19.78
C LYS A 236 17.43 -7.98 -20.98
N THR A 237 17.46 -9.31 -21.09
CA THR A 237 18.22 -10.02 -22.14
C THR A 237 17.46 -10.26 -23.44
N THR A 238 16.18 -9.87 -23.52
CA THR A 238 15.50 -9.73 -24.83
C THR A 238 15.84 -8.42 -25.54
N SER A 239 16.43 -7.44 -24.85
CA SER A 239 16.92 -6.20 -25.45
C SER A 239 18.35 -6.30 -25.97
N ASP A 240 19.21 -7.08 -25.30
CA ASP A 240 20.63 -7.24 -25.64
C ASP A 240 20.98 -8.69 -26.00
N CYS A 241 21.55 -8.87 -27.19
CA CYS A 241 22.14 -10.08 -27.80
C CYS A 241 22.06 -11.43 -27.04
N CYS A 242 21.42 -12.42 -27.68
CA CYS A 242 21.44 -13.88 -27.41
C CYS A 242 22.14 -14.35 -26.13
N PRO A 243 21.39 -14.71 -25.06
CA PRO A 243 21.98 -15.23 -23.84
C PRO A 243 22.72 -16.56 -24.08
N THR A 244 23.96 -16.64 -23.60
CA THR A 244 24.81 -17.85 -23.67
C THR A 244 24.39 -18.96 -22.69
N ARG A 245 23.37 -18.71 -21.86
CA ARG A 245 22.70 -19.70 -21.00
C ARG A 245 21.19 -19.45 -20.99
N PRO A 246 20.34 -20.50 -21.01
CA PRO A 246 18.91 -20.31 -20.80
C PRO A 246 18.66 -19.73 -19.41
N LEU A 247 18.06 -18.54 -19.34
CA LEU A 247 17.65 -17.91 -18.10
C LEU A 247 16.47 -18.68 -17.50
N PRO A 248 16.45 -18.93 -16.17
CA PRO A 248 15.42 -19.75 -15.56
C PRO A 248 14.05 -19.09 -15.69
N MET A 249 13.06 -19.89 -16.07
CA MET A 249 11.65 -19.59 -15.82
C MET A 249 11.40 -19.64 -14.31
N LEU A 250 10.52 -18.79 -13.79
CA LEU A 250 10.19 -18.80 -12.37
C LEU A 250 9.18 -19.92 -12.07
N ASP A 251 9.66 -21.02 -11.48
CA ASP A 251 8.80 -22.10 -10.99
C ASP A 251 8.56 -21.89 -9.49
N ILE A 252 7.39 -21.32 -9.17
CA ILE A 252 6.99 -20.99 -7.79
C ILE A 252 6.94 -22.24 -6.90
N GLU A 253 6.52 -23.38 -7.44
CA GLU A 253 6.43 -24.65 -6.70
C GLU A 253 7.84 -25.23 -6.44
N ALA A 254 8.78 -25.05 -7.37
CA ALA A 254 10.18 -25.37 -7.15
C ALA A 254 10.85 -24.46 -6.10
N GLU A 255 10.54 -23.14 -6.11
CA GLU A 255 11.01 -22.21 -5.07
C GLU A 255 10.50 -22.58 -3.67
N MET A 256 9.23 -22.95 -3.57
CA MET A 256 8.63 -23.40 -2.30
C MET A 256 9.27 -24.70 -1.78
N LYS A 257 9.53 -25.67 -2.68
CA LYS A 257 10.29 -26.89 -2.33
C LYS A 257 11.73 -26.59 -1.93
N LEU A 258 12.40 -25.67 -2.62
CA LEU A 258 13.77 -25.25 -2.29
C LEU A 258 13.84 -24.65 -0.88
N ALA A 259 12.90 -23.78 -0.52
CA ALA A 259 12.83 -23.21 0.82
C ALA A 259 12.57 -24.27 1.91
N VAL A 260 11.69 -25.24 1.67
CA VAL A 260 11.44 -26.35 2.61
C VAL A 260 12.69 -27.22 2.78
N ASN A 261 13.29 -27.71 1.70
CA ASN A 261 14.48 -28.56 1.77
C ASN A 261 15.66 -27.85 2.47
N THR A 262 15.91 -26.59 2.12
CA THR A 262 17.00 -25.79 2.69
C THR A 262 16.82 -25.57 4.21
N LYS A 263 15.57 -25.56 4.69
CA LYS A 263 15.19 -25.44 6.11
C LYS A 263 15.44 -26.74 6.87
N GLU A 264 15.09 -27.88 6.28
CA GLU A 264 15.27 -29.20 6.89
C GLU A 264 16.76 -29.61 7.00
N GLU A 265 17.60 -29.15 6.07
CA GLU A 265 19.06 -29.37 6.11
C GLU A 265 19.78 -28.66 7.28
N ALA A 266 19.21 -27.58 7.82
CA ALA A 266 19.91 -26.71 8.76
C ALA A 266 19.59 -27.05 10.23
N SER A 267 20.59 -27.55 10.95
CA SER A 267 20.40 -28.19 12.27
C SER A 267 20.30 -27.24 13.49
N GLN A 268 20.30 -25.92 13.29
CA GLN A 268 20.26 -24.92 14.37
C GLN A 268 19.42 -23.70 13.96
N ASP A 269 18.47 -23.26 14.80
CA ASP A 269 17.47 -22.24 14.47
C ASP A 269 18.05 -20.89 14.02
N ASP A 270 19.11 -20.39 14.66
CA ASP A 270 19.75 -19.13 14.27
C ASP A 270 20.45 -19.25 12.90
N ALA A 271 21.06 -20.41 12.62
CA ALA A 271 21.67 -20.69 11.33
C ALA A 271 20.61 -20.87 10.22
N VAL A 272 19.46 -21.49 10.54
CA VAL A 272 18.29 -21.56 9.64
C VAL A 272 17.83 -20.14 9.30
N ALA A 273 17.68 -19.27 10.30
CA ALA A 273 17.19 -17.91 10.08
C ALA A 273 18.11 -17.11 9.13
N GLN A 274 19.43 -17.14 9.35
CA GLN A 274 20.38 -16.44 8.50
C GLN A 274 20.44 -17.05 7.07
N LYS A 275 20.54 -18.39 6.95
CA LYS A 275 20.53 -19.10 5.65
C LYS A 275 19.27 -18.79 4.84
N MET A 276 18.11 -18.64 5.49
CA MET A 276 16.84 -18.27 4.84
C MET A 276 16.79 -16.83 4.35
N LYS A 277 17.45 -15.88 5.02
CA LYS A 277 17.55 -14.49 4.54
C LYS A 277 18.46 -14.40 3.33
N GLU A 278 19.61 -15.05 3.41
CA GLU A 278 20.60 -15.12 2.32
C GLU A 278 20.00 -15.79 1.08
N LEU A 279 19.32 -16.93 1.24
CA LEU A 279 18.62 -17.62 0.16
C LEU A 279 17.59 -16.71 -0.52
N GLY A 280 16.69 -16.06 0.25
CA GLY A 280 15.64 -15.21 -0.33
C GLY A 280 16.19 -14.07 -1.18
N LEU A 281 17.26 -13.43 -0.71
CA LEU A 281 17.95 -12.36 -1.43
C LEU A 281 18.70 -12.88 -2.67
N GLU A 282 19.30 -14.07 -2.60
CA GLU A 282 19.92 -14.74 -3.76
C GLU A 282 18.87 -15.06 -4.83
N ARG A 283 17.74 -15.67 -4.45
CA ARG A 283 16.65 -16.02 -5.39
C ARG A 283 16.06 -14.77 -6.03
N ALA A 284 15.75 -13.72 -5.26
CA ALA A 284 15.24 -12.46 -5.80
C ALA A 284 16.15 -11.89 -6.90
N ARG A 285 17.46 -11.81 -6.63
CA ARG A 285 18.47 -11.29 -7.58
C ARG A 285 18.61 -12.15 -8.84
N ILE A 286 18.55 -13.48 -8.70
CA ILE A 286 18.58 -14.42 -9.85
C ILE A 286 17.44 -14.14 -10.85
N TYR A 287 16.27 -13.75 -10.34
CA TYR A 287 15.09 -13.49 -11.17
C TYR A 287 14.86 -12.01 -11.51
N GLY A 288 15.70 -11.08 -11.02
CA GLY A 288 15.67 -9.64 -11.36
C GLY A 288 14.85 -8.75 -10.40
N TRP A 289 14.71 -9.18 -9.15
CA TRP A 289 14.08 -8.42 -8.06
C TRP A 289 15.12 -8.00 -7.01
N GLN A 290 14.92 -6.82 -6.40
CA GLN A 290 15.84 -6.23 -5.42
C GLN A 290 16.00 -7.07 -4.15
N ASP A 291 14.88 -7.58 -3.62
CA ASP A 291 14.81 -8.26 -2.32
C ASP A 291 13.68 -9.30 -2.25
N THR A 292 13.70 -10.07 -1.16
CA THR A 292 12.77 -11.15 -0.85
C THR A 292 11.31 -10.68 -0.78
N TYR A 293 11.05 -9.46 -0.30
CA TYR A 293 9.70 -8.92 -0.14
C TYR A 293 9.05 -8.69 -1.51
N VAL A 294 9.68 -7.89 -2.37
CA VAL A 294 9.11 -7.55 -3.68
C VAL A 294 8.99 -8.76 -4.60
N PHE A 295 9.95 -9.70 -4.50
CA PHE A 295 9.94 -10.96 -5.23
C PHE A 295 8.77 -11.88 -4.82
N THR A 296 8.57 -12.08 -3.51
CA THR A 296 7.46 -12.92 -3.01
C THR A 296 6.09 -12.26 -3.24
N LYS A 297 6.01 -10.93 -3.23
CA LYS A 297 4.80 -10.21 -3.64
C LYS A 297 4.48 -10.39 -5.13
N ALA A 298 5.47 -10.37 -6.02
CA ALA A 298 5.26 -10.65 -7.44
C ALA A 298 4.78 -12.09 -7.67
N MET A 299 5.36 -13.08 -6.98
CA MET A 299 4.87 -14.46 -7.00
C MET A 299 3.41 -14.59 -6.52
N GLY A 300 3.02 -13.84 -5.48
CA GLY A 300 1.63 -13.77 -5.02
C GLY A 300 0.66 -13.25 -6.09
N GLU A 301 1.06 -12.26 -6.90
CA GLU A 301 0.25 -11.77 -8.02
C GLU A 301 0.13 -12.81 -9.15
N MET A 302 1.23 -13.49 -9.51
CA MET A 302 1.22 -14.56 -10.53
C MET A 302 0.27 -15.72 -10.14
N VAL A 303 0.28 -16.10 -8.87
CA VAL A 303 -0.62 -17.13 -8.33
C VAL A 303 -2.07 -16.68 -8.39
N ILE A 304 -2.36 -15.41 -8.06
CA ILE A 304 -3.71 -14.85 -8.17
C ILE A 304 -4.21 -14.85 -9.61
N ASP A 305 -3.41 -14.37 -10.57
CA ASP A 305 -3.80 -14.33 -11.98
C ASP A 305 -4.09 -15.76 -12.48
N ASN A 306 -3.13 -16.68 -12.28
CA ASN A 306 -3.26 -18.08 -12.70
C ASN A 306 -4.45 -18.82 -12.04
N MET A 307 -4.93 -18.38 -10.87
CA MET A 307 -5.99 -19.07 -10.13
C MET A 307 -7.36 -18.39 -10.15
N ARG A 308 -7.53 -17.12 -10.53
CA ARG A 308 -8.81 -16.40 -10.30
C ARG A 308 -10.04 -16.95 -11.04
N ASP A 309 -9.85 -17.70 -12.12
CA ASP A 309 -10.88 -18.14 -13.06
C ASP A 309 -11.76 -16.96 -13.54
N GLN A 310 -12.98 -16.84 -13.02
CA GLN A 310 -13.96 -15.79 -13.35
C GLN A 310 -14.09 -14.72 -12.26
N ILE A 311 -13.40 -14.85 -11.12
CA ILE A 311 -13.47 -13.89 -10.02
C ILE A 311 -12.86 -12.56 -10.46
N PRO A 312 -13.60 -11.43 -10.39
CA PRO A 312 -13.04 -10.11 -10.64
C PRO A 312 -11.94 -9.80 -9.62
N VAL A 313 -10.77 -9.42 -10.12
CA VAL A 313 -9.60 -9.07 -9.29
C VAL A 313 -9.21 -7.61 -9.46
N VAL A 314 -8.93 -6.94 -8.35
CA VAL A 314 -8.23 -5.65 -8.30
C VAL A 314 -6.90 -5.83 -7.59
N ILE A 315 -5.80 -5.39 -8.19
CA ILE A 315 -4.48 -5.30 -7.55
C ILE A 315 -4.16 -3.82 -7.34
N ILE A 316 -3.97 -3.44 -6.08
CA ILE A 316 -3.52 -2.11 -5.69
C ILE A 316 -2.01 -2.17 -5.46
N ARG A 317 -1.23 -1.46 -6.27
CA ARG A 317 0.24 -1.38 -6.21
C ARG A 317 0.68 0.01 -5.73
N PRO A 318 0.64 0.30 -4.42
CA PRO A 318 1.15 1.57 -3.89
C PRO A 318 2.68 1.58 -3.87
N SER A 319 3.28 2.78 -3.97
CA SER A 319 4.70 3.00 -3.68
C SER A 319 4.95 3.07 -2.16
N VAL A 320 5.87 3.91 -1.68
CA VAL A 320 6.17 4.02 -0.24
C VAL A 320 4.99 4.72 0.46
N ILE A 321 4.22 3.95 1.23
CA ILE A 321 3.06 4.47 1.95
C ILE A 321 3.50 5.13 3.25
N GLU A 322 3.27 6.43 3.35
CA GLU A 322 3.57 7.23 4.53
C GLU A 322 2.28 7.78 5.18
N SER A 323 2.45 8.68 6.16
CA SER A 323 1.36 9.26 6.95
C SER A 323 0.22 9.82 6.10
N THR A 324 -1.01 9.72 6.63
CA THR A 324 -2.20 10.36 6.06
C THR A 324 -1.98 11.86 5.79
N CYS A 325 -2.38 12.34 4.63
CA CYS A 325 -2.22 13.74 4.23
C CYS A 325 -3.37 14.61 4.75
N ARG A 326 -4.60 14.11 4.75
CA ARG A 326 -5.81 14.87 5.10
C ARG A 326 -6.75 14.09 6.01
N GLU A 327 -6.99 12.82 5.72
CA GLU A 327 -8.08 12.05 6.33
C GLU A 327 -7.61 10.81 7.13
N PRO A 328 -8.31 10.45 8.23
CA PRO A 328 -9.35 11.21 8.92
C PRO A 328 -8.81 12.46 9.63
N PHE A 329 -7.49 12.60 9.73
CA PHE A 329 -6.78 13.80 10.13
C PHE A 329 -5.31 13.70 9.65
N PRO A 330 -4.63 14.82 9.35
CA PRO A 330 -3.25 14.80 8.86
C PRO A 330 -2.27 14.17 9.86
N GLY A 331 -1.26 13.49 9.32
CA GLY A 331 -0.08 13.01 10.05
C GLY A 331 -0.28 11.67 10.77
N TRP A 332 -1.45 11.03 10.71
CA TRP A 332 -1.63 9.71 11.31
C TRP A 332 -0.81 8.65 10.57
N MET A 333 -0.01 7.90 11.33
CA MET A 333 0.77 6.77 10.87
C MET A 333 1.00 5.75 11.99
N GLU A 334 1.36 4.53 11.60
CA GLU A 334 1.73 3.46 12.54
C GLU A 334 2.96 2.70 12.06
N GLY A 335 3.90 2.43 12.99
CA GLY A 335 5.18 1.79 12.69
C GLY A 335 6.23 2.78 12.17
N ASN A 336 7.45 2.27 12.02
CA ASN A 336 8.61 2.99 11.48
C ASN A 336 8.78 2.51 10.03
N ARG A 337 8.56 3.40 9.07
CA ARG A 337 8.44 3.12 7.62
C ARG A 337 9.80 3.19 6.92
N MET A 338 9.83 3.48 5.62
CA MET A 338 11.07 3.39 4.83
C MET A 338 11.96 4.63 5.04
N MET A 339 11.38 5.83 4.99
CA MET A 339 12.14 7.07 5.18
C MET A 339 12.33 7.44 6.66
N ASP A 340 11.40 7.01 7.53
CA ASP A 340 11.42 7.32 8.96
C ASP A 340 12.76 7.06 9.68
N PRO A 341 13.49 5.94 9.49
CA PRO A 341 14.77 5.71 10.15
C PRO A 341 15.80 6.78 9.77
N ILE A 342 15.80 7.21 8.50
CA ILE A 342 16.72 8.22 7.98
C ILE A 342 16.34 9.60 8.55
N ILE A 343 15.06 9.96 8.55
CA ILE A 343 14.55 11.20 9.14
C ILE A 343 14.89 11.28 10.64
N LEU A 344 14.62 10.20 11.39
CA LEU A 344 14.86 10.14 12.83
C LEU A 344 16.36 10.15 13.17
N SER A 345 17.20 9.44 12.42
CA SER A 345 18.64 9.44 12.62
C SER A 345 19.27 10.77 12.21
N TYR A 346 18.78 11.42 11.15
CA TYR A 346 19.22 12.75 10.75
C TYR A 346 18.85 13.79 11.81
N GLY A 347 17.57 13.85 12.19
CA GLY A 347 17.05 14.80 13.19
C GLY A 347 17.69 14.67 14.57
N LYS A 348 18.16 13.47 14.95
CA LYS A 348 18.92 13.23 16.19
C LYS A 348 20.41 13.56 16.07
N GLY A 349 20.86 14.11 14.94
CA GLY A 349 22.27 14.37 14.65
C GLY A 349 23.11 13.09 14.64
N GLN A 350 22.50 11.92 14.42
CA GLN A 350 23.16 10.62 14.43
C GLN A 350 23.76 10.27 13.06
N LEU A 351 23.07 10.67 12.00
CA LEU A 351 23.41 10.48 10.60
C LEU A 351 23.54 11.85 9.93
N THR A 352 24.69 12.20 9.34
CA THR A 352 24.94 13.54 8.73
C THR A 352 25.08 13.50 7.20
N GLY A 353 24.90 12.32 6.61
CA GLY A 353 24.85 12.10 5.17
C GLY A 353 24.25 10.73 4.86
N PHE A 354 23.96 10.43 3.60
CA PHE A 354 23.28 9.21 3.19
C PHE A 354 23.68 8.74 1.78
N LEU A 355 23.55 7.44 1.50
CA LEU A 355 23.91 6.80 0.24
C LEU A 355 22.71 6.78 -0.73
N VAL A 356 22.78 7.56 -1.80
CA VAL A 356 21.65 7.86 -2.71
C VAL A 356 22.13 8.53 -4.00
N ASP A 357 21.39 8.36 -5.10
CA ASP A 357 21.51 9.28 -6.24
C ASP A 357 20.85 10.63 -5.86
N PRO A 358 21.57 11.76 -5.81
CA PRO A 358 20.98 13.07 -5.52
C PRO A 358 19.82 13.45 -6.46
N LYS A 359 19.81 12.92 -7.69
CA LYS A 359 18.77 13.11 -8.71
C LYS A 359 17.75 11.97 -8.76
N GLY A 360 17.91 10.95 -7.93
CA GLY A 360 16.94 9.88 -7.75
C GLY A 360 15.63 10.43 -7.19
N VAL A 361 14.53 9.73 -7.47
CA VAL A 361 13.19 10.08 -6.99
C VAL A 361 12.78 9.06 -5.95
N LEU A 362 12.35 9.53 -4.79
CA LEU A 362 11.67 8.73 -3.79
C LEU A 362 10.17 8.76 -4.12
N ASP A 363 9.58 7.60 -4.43
CA ASP A 363 8.15 7.53 -4.72
C ASP A 363 7.36 7.31 -3.42
N VAL A 364 6.72 8.37 -2.94
CA VAL A 364 5.93 8.39 -1.70
C VAL A 364 4.47 8.64 -2.03
N VAL A 365 3.56 8.00 -1.29
CA VAL A 365 2.11 8.27 -1.33
C VAL A 365 1.48 8.28 0.07
N PRO A 366 0.58 9.23 0.37
CA PRO A 366 -0.17 9.24 1.63
C PRO A 366 -1.15 8.06 1.76
N ALA A 367 -1.25 7.47 2.96
CA ALA A 367 -2.11 6.31 3.21
C ALA A 367 -3.61 6.53 2.92
N ASP A 368 -4.12 7.75 3.10
CA ASP A 368 -5.51 8.11 2.80
C ASP A 368 -5.77 8.17 1.29
N MET A 369 -4.82 8.66 0.49
CA MET A 369 -4.92 8.58 -0.98
C MET A 369 -4.91 7.12 -1.46
N VAL A 370 -4.07 6.26 -0.87
CA VAL A 370 -4.05 4.81 -1.18
C VAL A 370 -5.40 4.16 -0.88
N VAL A 371 -6.01 4.46 0.26
CA VAL A 371 -7.32 3.93 0.65
C VAL A 371 -8.45 4.48 -0.22
N ASN A 372 -8.42 5.76 -0.55
CA ASN A 372 -9.40 6.40 -1.40
C ASN A 372 -9.43 5.75 -2.82
N ALA A 373 -8.28 5.56 -3.44
CA ALA A 373 -8.16 4.84 -4.72
C ALA A 373 -8.56 3.36 -4.59
N THR A 374 -8.23 2.70 -3.47
CA THR A 374 -8.67 1.32 -3.17
C THR A 374 -10.20 1.22 -3.19
N LEU A 375 -10.90 2.15 -2.53
CA LEU A 375 -12.37 2.17 -2.48
C LEU A 375 -13.02 2.50 -3.84
N ALA A 376 -12.44 3.43 -4.59
CA ALA A 376 -12.89 3.73 -5.96
C ALA A 376 -12.75 2.50 -6.89
N ALA A 377 -11.59 1.84 -6.86
CA ALA A 377 -11.33 0.63 -7.64
C ALA A 377 -12.25 -0.54 -7.22
N MET A 378 -12.51 -0.68 -5.91
CA MET A 378 -13.45 -1.67 -5.38
C MET A 378 -14.87 -1.46 -5.93
N ALA A 379 -15.36 -0.22 -5.89
CA ALA A 379 -16.71 0.10 -6.32
C ALA A 379 -16.89 -0.04 -7.84
N LYS A 380 -15.93 0.45 -8.63
CA LYS A 380 -15.96 0.33 -10.10
C LYS A 380 -16.06 -1.12 -10.55
N HIS A 381 -15.14 -1.97 -10.10
CA HIS A 381 -15.06 -3.36 -10.57
C HIS A 381 -16.01 -4.32 -9.87
N GLY A 382 -16.31 -4.08 -8.59
CA GLY A 382 -17.30 -4.86 -7.84
C GLY A 382 -18.74 -4.60 -8.25
N THR A 383 -19.05 -3.45 -8.86
CA THR A 383 -20.39 -3.17 -9.42
C THR A 383 -20.56 -3.78 -10.81
N ALA A 384 -19.52 -3.70 -11.66
CA ALA A 384 -19.55 -4.30 -12.99
C ALA A 384 -19.62 -5.84 -12.93
N GLY A 385 -18.90 -6.46 -11.98
CA GLY A 385 -18.84 -7.93 -11.85
C GLY A 385 -18.17 -8.63 -13.03
N GLU A 386 -17.50 -7.88 -13.91
CA GLU A 386 -16.84 -8.40 -15.11
C GLU A 386 -15.60 -9.24 -14.75
N PRO A 387 -15.48 -10.48 -15.25
CA PRO A 387 -14.27 -11.28 -15.09
C PRO A 387 -13.04 -10.56 -15.67
N GLY A 388 -12.05 -10.29 -14.82
CA GLY A 388 -10.88 -9.52 -15.22
C GLY A 388 -9.88 -9.33 -14.08
N MET A 389 -8.73 -8.75 -14.41
CA MET A 389 -7.75 -8.30 -13.42
C MET A 389 -7.32 -6.88 -13.73
N ASN A 390 -7.63 -5.96 -12.81
CA ASN A 390 -7.37 -4.54 -12.95
C ASN A 390 -6.27 -4.10 -11.99
N ILE A 391 -5.29 -3.34 -12.47
CA ILE A 391 -4.10 -2.97 -11.72
C ILE A 391 -3.99 -1.46 -11.64
N TYR A 392 -3.79 -0.96 -10.43
CA TYR A 392 -3.66 0.45 -10.11
C TYR A 392 -2.35 0.71 -9.39
N GLN A 393 -1.41 1.40 -10.05
CA GLN A 393 -0.20 1.91 -9.43
C GLN A 393 -0.51 3.27 -8.79
N ILE A 394 -0.47 3.30 -7.46
CA ILE A 394 -0.71 4.51 -6.67
C ILE A 394 0.65 5.05 -6.29
N ALA A 395 1.13 5.98 -7.10
CA ALA A 395 2.52 6.40 -7.16
C ALA A 395 2.61 7.86 -7.60
N SER A 396 3.61 8.58 -7.07
CA SER A 396 3.85 10.00 -7.37
C SER A 396 4.96 10.23 -8.39
N SER A 397 5.86 9.26 -8.64
CA SER A 397 7.12 9.52 -9.37
C SER A 397 7.02 9.96 -10.83
N VAL A 398 5.89 9.72 -11.51
CA VAL A 398 5.66 10.20 -12.89
C VAL A 398 5.04 11.61 -12.93
N VAL A 399 4.21 11.95 -11.95
CA VAL A 399 3.37 13.17 -11.99
C VAL A 399 3.84 14.27 -11.03
N ASN A 400 4.40 13.91 -9.89
CA ASN A 400 4.88 14.83 -8.85
C ASN A 400 6.08 14.24 -8.09
N PRO A 401 7.27 14.15 -8.73
CA PRO A 401 8.42 13.44 -8.18
C PRO A 401 9.10 14.17 -7.00
N LEU A 402 9.22 13.48 -5.86
CA LEU A 402 10.05 13.93 -4.73
C LEU A 402 11.52 13.51 -4.95
N VAL A 403 12.37 14.46 -5.34
CA VAL A 403 13.80 14.22 -5.59
C VAL A 403 14.59 14.21 -4.27
N PHE A 404 15.55 13.29 -4.13
CA PHE A 404 16.31 13.12 -2.87
C PHE A 404 17.10 14.35 -2.43
N GLN A 405 17.66 15.15 -3.36
CA GLN A 405 18.32 16.43 -3.00
C GLN A 405 17.34 17.42 -2.36
N ASP A 406 16.08 17.43 -2.80
CA ASP A 406 15.06 18.37 -2.36
C ASP A 406 14.46 17.88 -1.03
N LEU A 407 14.24 16.57 -0.87
CA LEU A 407 13.95 15.97 0.44
C LEU A 407 15.05 16.30 1.46
N ALA A 408 16.33 16.14 1.12
CA ALA A 408 17.44 16.45 2.02
C ALA A 408 17.47 17.92 2.44
N LYS A 409 17.04 18.84 1.56
CA LYS A 409 16.84 20.26 1.89
C LYS A 409 15.65 20.46 2.84
N LEU A 410 14.49 19.87 2.55
CA LEU A 410 13.29 19.94 3.40
C LEU A 410 13.58 19.44 4.82
N LEU A 411 14.30 18.32 4.95
CA LEU A 411 14.74 17.81 6.26
C LEU A 411 15.66 18.81 6.98
N PHE A 412 16.63 19.42 6.30
CA PHE A 412 17.52 20.41 6.90
C PHE A 412 16.72 21.65 7.37
N ASP A 413 15.86 22.21 6.52
CA ASP A 413 15.08 23.40 6.82
C ASP A 413 14.09 23.13 7.99
N HIS A 414 13.47 21.94 8.04
CA HIS A 414 12.64 21.49 9.17
C HIS A 414 13.43 21.34 10.47
N PHE A 415 14.54 20.60 10.50
CA PHE A 415 15.28 20.38 11.75
C PHE A 415 16.12 21.59 12.18
N ASN A 416 16.38 22.57 11.30
CA ASN A 416 16.98 23.84 11.68
C ASN A 416 15.96 24.81 12.30
N SER A 417 14.68 24.73 11.92
CA SER A 417 13.59 25.55 12.49
C SER A 417 12.89 24.90 13.69
N SER A 418 12.76 23.57 13.69
CA SER A 418 12.20 22.74 14.76
C SER A 418 13.19 21.61 15.12
N PRO A 419 14.29 21.91 15.81
CA PRO A 419 15.30 20.91 16.18
C PRO A 419 14.73 19.84 17.12
N CYS A 420 15.30 18.63 17.05
CA CYS A 420 15.11 17.64 18.10
C CYS A 420 15.80 18.11 19.39
N ILE A 421 15.32 17.63 20.53
CA ILE A 421 15.89 17.93 21.84
C ILE A 421 16.72 16.73 22.33
N ASP A 422 17.88 16.99 22.92
CA ASP A 422 18.74 15.97 23.50
C ASP A 422 18.31 15.58 24.94
N SER A 423 19.03 14.63 25.56
CA SER A 423 18.70 14.17 26.92
C SER A 423 18.95 15.19 28.04
N ARG A 424 19.40 16.41 27.72
CA ARG A 424 19.63 17.53 28.65
C ARG A 424 18.65 18.68 28.44
N GLY A 425 17.79 18.62 27.42
CA GLY A 425 16.91 19.72 27.04
C GLY A 425 17.50 20.64 25.97
N GLU A 426 18.68 20.33 25.41
CA GLU A 426 19.36 21.20 24.46
C GLU A 426 18.96 20.90 23.00
N PRO A 427 18.80 21.91 22.14
CA PRO A 427 18.58 21.74 20.70
C PRO A 427 19.72 20.99 20.00
N ILE A 428 19.36 19.97 19.22
CA ILE A 428 20.28 19.24 18.35
C ILE A 428 20.38 19.98 17.01
N HIS A 429 21.50 20.67 16.79
CA HIS A 429 21.81 21.27 15.50
C HIS A 429 22.33 20.21 14.51
N VAL A 430 21.69 20.12 13.35
CA VAL A 430 22.05 19.20 12.27
C VAL A 430 22.77 19.95 11.13
N PRO A 431 23.85 19.40 10.56
CA PRO A 431 24.46 19.98 9.35
C PRO A 431 23.57 19.66 8.13
N LYS A 432 23.75 20.40 7.03
CA LYS A 432 23.17 20.01 5.73
C LYS A 432 23.58 18.58 5.39
N MET A 433 22.60 17.72 5.07
CA MET A 433 22.86 16.32 4.77
C MET A 433 23.73 16.19 3.52
N LYS A 434 24.84 15.46 3.62
CA LYS A 434 25.67 15.12 2.45
C LYS A 434 25.11 13.89 1.74
N LEU A 435 24.99 13.95 0.42
CA LEU A 435 24.53 12.82 -0.39
C LEU A 435 25.73 12.17 -1.09
N PHE A 436 25.79 10.84 -1.07
CA PHE A 436 26.91 10.05 -1.56
C PHE A 436 26.45 9.02 -2.58
N SER A 437 27.20 8.87 -3.67
CA SER A 437 26.96 7.84 -4.70
C SER A 437 27.93 6.64 -4.58
N SER A 438 28.70 6.58 -3.50
CA SER A 438 29.69 5.52 -3.21
C SER A 438 29.61 5.11 -1.74
N ILE A 439 29.54 3.79 -1.50
CA ILE A 439 29.50 3.20 -0.15
C ILE A 439 30.79 3.49 0.65
N ASP A 440 31.93 3.60 -0.04
CA ASP A 440 33.23 3.86 0.58
C ASP A 440 33.35 5.32 1.05
N ASP A 441 32.90 6.28 0.22
CA ASP A 441 32.88 7.70 0.59
C ASP A 441 31.89 7.95 1.73
N PHE A 442 30.69 7.35 1.64
CA PHE A 442 29.69 7.38 2.70
C PHE A 442 30.24 6.81 4.01
N SER A 443 30.81 5.61 3.99
CA SER A 443 31.39 4.95 5.16
C SER A 443 32.52 5.78 5.78
N SER A 444 33.38 6.36 4.95
CA SER A 444 34.50 7.20 5.38
C SER A 444 34.04 8.52 6.02
N HIS A 445 33.00 9.15 5.46
CA HIS A 445 32.36 10.33 6.06
C HIS A 445 31.72 10.00 7.41
N ILE A 446 30.88 8.96 7.50
CA ILE A 446 30.22 8.58 8.75
C ILE A 446 31.23 8.19 9.84
N LEU A 447 32.31 7.48 9.50
CA LEU A 447 33.39 7.16 10.43
C LEU A 447 34.06 8.43 10.97
N THR A 448 34.46 9.34 10.08
CA THR A 448 35.15 10.60 10.44
C THR A 448 34.26 11.48 11.32
N ASP A 449 33.02 11.68 10.91
CA ASP A 449 32.01 12.49 11.59
C ASP A 449 31.67 11.93 12.99
N THR A 450 31.54 10.60 13.12
CA THR A 450 31.27 9.95 14.41
C THR A 450 32.48 10.02 15.36
N ILE A 451 33.70 9.89 14.85
CA ILE A 451 34.95 10.08 15.63
C ILE A 451 35.04 11.51 16.19
N GLN A 452 34.72 12.51 15.36
CA GLN A 452 34.71 13.92 15.76
C GLN A 452 33.65 14.18 16.84
N ARG A 453 32.40 13.73 16.65
CA ARG A 453 31.31 13.88 17.63
C ARG A 453 31.61 13.22 18.98
N ILE A 454 32.25 12.05 18.98
CA ILE A 454 32.55 11.29 20.21
C ILE A 454 33.85 11.77 20.90
N GLY A 455 34.61 12.67 20.27
CA GLY A 455 35.80 13.31 20.85
C GLY A 455 37.02 12.37 20.95
N LEU A 456 37.12 11.37 20.06
CA LEU A 456 38.16 10.33 20.09
C LEU A 456 39.56 10.82 19.63
N GLY A 457 39.77 12.14 19.53
CA GLY A 457 41.05 12.77 19.19
C GLY A 457 41.60 13.77 20.22
N SER A 458 40.92 14.00 21.35
CA SER A 458 41.38 14.93 22.41
C SER A 458 42.10 14.17 23.53
N PRO A 459 43.36 14.50 23.87
CA PRO A 459 44.11 13.80 24.91
C PRO A 459 43.54 14.08 26.31
N SER A 460 43.02 13.05 26.98
CA SER A 460 42.55 13.14 28.38
C SER A 460 43.69 12.83 29.36
N HIS A 461 43.92 13.71 30.34
CA HIS A 461 45.02 13.61 31.31
C HIS A 461 44.98 12.43 32.32
N ASP A 462 43.94 11.58 32.32
CA ASP A 462 43.73 10.53 33.35
C ASP A 462 43.76 9.11 32.76
N GLN A 463 44.89 8.41 32.94
CA GLN A 463 45.28 7.22 32.16
C GLN A 463 44.54 5.90 32.48
N LYS A 464 43.84 5.78 33.61
CA LYS A 464 43.13 4.53 33.99
C LYS A 464 41.63 4.59 33.73
N LEU A 465 40.97 5.72 33.98
CA LEU A 465 39.57 5.91 33.55
C LEU A 465 39.46 6.10 32.03
N SER A 466 40.49 6.61 31.36
CA SER A 466 40.50 6.79 29.90
C SER A 466 40.26 5.48 29.15
N LYS A 467 41.08 4.44 29.38
CA LYS A 467 41.06 3.19 28.59
C LYS A 467 39.67 2.53 28.54
N ARG A 468 38.96 2.42 29.66
CA ARG A 468 37.61 1.82 29.68
C ARG A 468 36.58 2.71 28.95
N ARG A 469 36.66 4.04 29.12
CA ARG A 469 35.80 5.00 28.39
C ARG A 469 36.10 5.01 26.90
N GLU A 470 37.36 4.88 26.51
CA GLU A 470 37.83 4.83 25.12
C GLU A 470 37.38 3.56 24.40
N VAL A 471 37.45 2.39 25.05
CA VAL A 471 36.89 1.14 24.50
C VAL A 471 35.38 1.25 24.31
N VAL A 472 34.64 1.83 25.26
CA VAL A 472 33.18 2.05 25.12
C VAL A 472 32.87 3.03 23.99
N ARG A 473 33.62 4.13 23.88
CA ARG A 473 33.49 5.10 22.77
C ARG A 473 33.76 4.44 21.41
N ARG A 474 34.84 3.67 21.29
CA ARG A 474 35.21 2.97 20.05
C ARG A 474 34.12 1.98 19.62
N LYS A 475 33.61 1.15 20.55
CA LYS A 475 32.46 0.27 20.29
C LYS A 475 31.19 1.02 19.89
N SER A 476 31.00 2.24 20.40
CA SER A 476 29.89 3.11 19.98
C SER A 476 30.07 3.64 18.56
N VAL A 477 31.29 4.02 18.16
CA VAL A 477 31.61 4.39 16.76
C VAL A 477 31.34 3.21 15.83
N GLU A 478 31.93 2.04 16.14
CA GLU A 478 31.77 0.81 15.37
C GLU A 478 30.29 0.48 15.16
N LYS A 479 29.49 0.44 16.24
CA LYS A 479 28.05 0.18 16.15
C LYS A 479 27.30 1.21 15.30
N SER A 480 27.64 2.50 15.39
CA SER A 480 27.00 3.56 14.58
C SER A 480 27.34 3.44 13.09
N VAL A 481 28.60 3.13 12.76
CA VAL A 481 29.05 2.92 11.39
C VAL A 481 28.38 1.67 10.78
N GLU A 482 28.36 0.55 11.50
CA GLU A 482 27.72 -0.67 11.02
C GLU A 482 26.20 -0.51 10.85
N GLN A 483 25.53 0.22 11.75
CA GLN A 483 24.11 0.55 11.58
C GLN A 483 23.88 1.45 10.34
N ALA A 484 24.76 2.41 10.07
CA ALA A 484 24.65 3.28 8.90
C ALA A 484 24.87 2.51 7.58
N LYS A 485 25.87 1.61 7.54
CA LYS A 485 26.10 0.70 6.41
C LYS A 485 24.93 -0.25 6.18
N TYR A 486 24.38 -0.84 7.23
CA TYR A 486 23.22 -1.72 7.15
C TYR A 486 22.02 -1.03 6.49
N LEU A 487 21.70 0.20 6.92
CA LEU A 487 20.63 1.00 6.30
C LEU A 487 20.96 1.37 4.85
N ALA A 488 22.21 1.73 4.55
CA ALA A 488 22.63 2.03 3.18
C ALA A 488 22.47 0.82 2.26
N ASN A 489 22.94 -0.37 2.66
CA ASN A 489 22.85 -1.59 1.86
C ASN A 489 21.40 -2.08 1.64
N ILE A 490 20.51 -1.87 2.62
CA ILE A 490 19.10 -2.26 2.49
C ILE A 490 18.33 -1.28 1.59
N TYR A 491 18.67 0.01 1.62
CA TYR A 491 17.97 1.03 0.85
C TYR A 491 18.61 1.34 -0.52
N GLU A 492 19.86 0.95 -0.77
CA GLU A 492 20.55 1.11 -2.06
C GLU A 492 19.69 0.72 -3.29
N PRO A 493 19.00 -0.44 -3.32
CA PRO A 493 18.21 -0.84 -4.49
C PRO A 493 17.02 0.10 -4.80
N TYR A 494 16.65 0.94 -3.83
CA TYR A 494 15.58 1.92 -3.89
C TYR A 494 16.11 3.36 -4.06
N THR A 495 17.23 3.70 -3.41
CA THR A 495 17.85 5.04 -3.46
C THR A 495 18.58 5.32 -4.78
N PHE A 496 18.86 4.28 -5.58
CA PHE A 496 19.36 4.37 -6.95
C PHE A 496 18.33 3.86 -7.99
N TYR A 497 17.04 3.78 -7.63
CA TYR A 497 16.03 3.25 -8.53
C TYR A 497 15.65 4.24 -9.65
N GLY A 498 15.92 3.86 -10.90
CA GLY A 498 15.56 4.63 -12.10
C GLY A 498 14.19 4.29 -12.69
N GLY A 499 13.42 3.39 -12.07
CA GLY A 499 12.02 3.12 -12.44
C GLY A 499 11.07 4.23 -11.99
N ARG A 500 10.07 4.55 -12.81
CA ARG A 500 9.00 5.53 -12.53
C ARG A 500 7.66 4.87 -12.83
N PHE A 501 6.75 4.84 -11.87
CA PHE A 501 5.52 4.06 -12.00
C PHE A 501 4.44 4.87 -12.73
N ASP A 502 4.07 4.40 -13.92
CA ASP A 502 2.93 4.93 -14.66
C ASP A 502 1.64 4.76 -13.84
N ASN A 503 0.81 5.79 -13.79
CA ASN A 503 -0.43 5.79 -13.01
C ASN A 503 -1.65 6.08 -13.90
N THR A 504 -1.59 5.77 -15.20
CA THR A 504 -2.64 6.10 -16.18
C THR A 504 -4.00 5.50 -15.83
N ASN A 505 -4.06 4.25 -15.35
CA ASN A 505 -5.31 3.64 -14.89
C ASN A 505 -5.82 4.32 -13.63
N THR A 506 -4.92 4.68 -12.71
CA THR A 506 -5.26 5.41 -11.47
C THR A 506 -5.81 6.81 -11.79
N GLN A 507 -5.23 7.54 -12.74
CA GLN A 507 -5.76 8.82 -13.22
C GLN A 507 -7.17 8.64 -13.82
N LYS A 508 -7.35 7.68 -14.75
CA LYS A 508 -8.67 7.37 -15.33
C LYS A 508 -9.72 6.98 -14.29
N LEU A 509 -9.33 6.23 -13.25
CA LEU A 509 -10.20 5.90 -12.13
C LEU A 509 -10.68 7.15 -11.39
N MET A 510 -9.85 8.20 -11.29
CA MET A 510 -10.24 9.48 -10.72
C MET A 510 -11.07 10.33 -11.69
N GLU A 511 -10.83 10.23 -13.00
CA GLU A 511 -11.63 10.90 -14.04
C GLU A 511 -13.09 10.39 -14.06
N ASP A 512 -13.30 9.09 -13.87
CA ASP A 512 -14.62 8.44 -13.79
C ASP A 512 -15.44 8.83 -12.54
N MET A 513 -14.82 9.48 -11.55
CA MET A 513 -15.50 9.90 -10.32
C MET A 513 -16.31 11.18 -10.53
N SER A 514 -17.47 11.24 -9.87
CA SER A 514 -18.22 12.50 -9.76
C SER A 514 -17.45 13.55 -8.94
N GLU A 515 -17.78 14.83 -9.10
CA GLU A 515 -17.14 15.91 -8.32
C GLU A 515 -17.38 15.79 -6.81
N GLU A 516 -18.49 15.15 -6.38
CA GLU A 516 -18.74 14.84 -4.97
C GLU A 516 -17.85 13.72 -4.46
N GLU A 517 -17.64 12.68 -5.27
CA GLU A 517 -16.70 11.61 -4.96
C GLU A 517 -15.26 12.12 -4.96
N LYS A 518 -14.84 12.99 -5.91
CA LYS A 518 -13.49 13.60 -5.88
C LYS A 518 -13.24 14.43 -4.63
N ARG A 519 -14.25 15.14 -4.13
CA ARG A 519 -14.16 15.86 -2.84
C ARG A 519 -14.04 14.92 -1.64
N SER A 520 -14.69 13.75 -1.69
CA SER A 520 -14.86 12.85 -0.54
C SER A 520 -13.91 11.65 -0.53
N PHE A 521 -13.37 11.28 -1.69
CA PHE A 521 -12.51 10.12 -1.95
C PHE A 521 -11.42 10.46 -2.98
N GLY A 522 -11.06 11.73 -3.15
CA GLY A 522 -9.97 12.12 -4.06
C GLY A 522 -8.61 11.57 -3.62
N PHE A 523 -7.77 11.23 -4.60
CA PHE A 523 -6.42 10.69 -4.40
C PHE A 523 -5.42 11.31 -5.39
N ASP A 524 -5.62 12.59 -5.70
CA ASP A 524 -4.76 13.37 -6.57
C ASP A 524 -3.38 13.60 -5.93
N VAL A 525 -2.41 12.77 -6.33
CA VAL A 525 -1.00 12.86 -5.93
C VAL A 525 -0.26 14.04 -6.56
N GLU A 526 -0.79 14.65 -7.64
CA GLU A 526 -0.21 15.86 -8.24
C GLU A 526 -0.43 17.08 -7.31
N SER A 527 -1.53 17.08 -6.56
CA SER A 527 -1.84 18.14 -5.59
C SER A 527 -0.98 18.18 -4.32
N ILE A 528 -0.03 17.24 -4.14
CA ILE A 528 0.81 17.17 -2.93
C ILE A 528 1.86 18.29 -2.93
N ASP A 529 1.71 19.27 -2.04
CA ASP A 529 2.81 20.15 -1.64
C ASP A 529 3.80 19.37 -0.77
N TRP A 530 4.93 18.97 -1.35
CA TRP A 530 5.97 18.23 -0.63
C TRP A 530 6.57 18.99 0.55
N ASN A 531 6.62 20.32 0.50
CA ASN A 531 7.18 21.12 1.59
C ASN A 531 6.23 21.10 2.81
N ASP A 532 4.94 21.29 2.60
CA ASP A 532 3.93 21.19 3.66
C ASP A 532 3.79 19.74 4.16
N TYR A 533 3.66 18.78 3.24
CA TYR A 533 3.49 17.38 3.60
C TYR A 533 4.67 16.82 4.40
N ILE A 534 5.92 17.09 4.01
CA ILE A 534 7.08 16.62 4.77
C ILE A 534 7.22 17.38 6.11
N SER A 535 7.22 18.72 6.07
CA SER A 535 7.63 19.54 7.22
C SER A 535 6.51 19.71 8.27
N ASN A 536 5.26 19.87 7.84
CA ASN A 536 4.14 20.22 8.72
C ASN A 536 3.23 19.03 9.04
N ILE A 537 3.19 18.01 8.20
CA ILE A 537 2.32 16.84 8.35
C ILE A 537 3.10 15.59 8.80
N HIS A 538 4.04 15.13 7.97
CA HIS A 538 4.70 13.84 8.13
C HIS A 538 5.70 13.82 9.29
N ILE A 539 6.69 14.73 9.35
CA ILE A 539 7.66 14.73 10.46
C ILE A 539 6.97 14.99 11.83
N PRO A 540 5.99 15.90 11.96
CA PRO A 540 5.22 16.04 13.19
C PRO A 540 4.38 14.80 13.54
N GLY A 541 3.78 14.15 12.55
CA GLY A 541 3.07 12.87 12.69
C GLY A 541 3.98 11.75 13.20
N LEU A 542 5.17 11.61 12.62
CA LEU A 542 6.22 10.68 13.00
C LEU A 542 6.67 10.88 14.46
N ARG A 543 6.92 12.14 14.85
CA ARG A 543 7.23 12.50 16.25
C ARG A 543 6.08 12.13 17.20
N ARG A 544 4.83 12.41 16.83
CA ARG A 544 3.63 12.15 17.65
C ARG A 544 3.36 10.65 17.84
N HIS A 545 3.28 9.90 16.75
CA HIS A 545 2.71 8.55 16.74
C HIS A 545 3.76 7.44 16.90
N VAL A 546 4.97 7.64 16.37
CA VAL A 546 6.03 6.61 16.38
C VAL A 546 6.99 6.82 17.55
N MET A 547 7.40 8.05 17.84
CA MET A 547 8.32 8.31 18.97
C MET A 547 7.63 8.21 20.35
N LYS A 548 6.30 8.34 20.43
CA LYS A 548 5.49 8.15 21.67
C LYS A 548 6.09 8.83 22.91
N GLY A 549 6.48 10.10 22.80
CA GLY A 549 7.09 10.87 23.89
C GLY A 549 8.58 10.61 24.15
N ARG A 550 9.21 9.60 23.53
CA ARG A 550 10.67 9.36 23.66
C ARG A 550 11.44 10.36 22.78
N GLY A 551 11.75 11.52 23.36
CA GLY A 551 12.38 12.65 22.66
C GLY A 551 11.37 13.68 22.14
N MET A 552 10.18 13.77 22.75
CA MET A 552 9.34 14.96 22.66
C MET A 552 9.66 15.87 23.85
N CYS A 553 9.92 17.14 23.54
CA CYS A 553 9.94 18.34 24.39
C CYS A 553 10.09 18.13 25.92
#